data_AF-A0A4Q5WDP0-F1
#
_entry.id   AF-A0A4Q5WDP0-F1
#
_cell.length_a   1.000
_cell.length_b   1.000
_cell.length_c   1.000
_cell.angle_alpha   90.00
_cell.angle_beta   90.00
_cell.angle_gamma   90.00
#
_symmetry.space_group_name_H-M   'P 1'
#
loop_
_entity.id
_entity.type
_entity.pdbx_description
1 polymer ?
#
loop_
_entity_poly.entity_id
_entity_poly.type
_entity_poly.pdbx_seq_one_letter_code
_entity_poly.pdbx_strand_id
1 'polypeptide(L)' 'MTFEHISSTANDTVKLLKSLERKKARNESGLFLAEGARLAEEALNNGWLPAYALAGVGALERPQTSDLLARMKKAGARVL' A
#
# COMPACT_ATOMS: atom_id res chain seq x y z
N MET A 1 15.09 7.56 -0.19
CA MET A 1 14.03 7.55 0.84
C MET A 1 14.06 6.19 1.52
N THR A 2 13.97 6.14 2.84
CA THR A 2 13.85 4.86 3.56
C THR A 2 12.39 4.67 3.93
N PHE A 3 11.82 3.53 3.53
CA PHE A 3 10.47 3.11 3.92
C PHE A 3 10.56 2.21 5.16
N GLU A 4 9.47 2.16 5.93
CA GLU A 4 9.39 1.24 7.06
C GLU A 4 9.41 -0.20 6.52
N HIS A 5 10.16 -1.10 7.14
CA HIS A 5 10.25 -2.49 6.69
C HIS A 5 9.63 -3.43 7.72
N ILE A 6 8.68 -4.26 7.28
CA ILE A 6 8.05 -5.28 8.11
C ILE A 6 8.62 -6.65 7.75
N SER A 7 9.28 -7.30 8.72
CA SER A 7 9.83 -8.65 8.56
C SER A 7 9.00 -9.76 9.21
N SER A 8 8.01 -9.41 10.05
CA SER A 8 7.20 -10.37 10.80
C SER A 8 5.77 -10.46 10.28
N THR A 9 5.30 -11.68 10.02
CA THR A 9 3.91 -11.97 9.65
C THR A 9 2.92 -11.72 10.80
N ALA A 10 3.41 -11.62 12.03
CA ALA A 10 2.63 -11.31 13.22
C ALA A 10 2.40 -9.80 13.42
N ASN A 11 2.97 -8.94 12.57
CA ASN A 11 2.74 -7.50 12.61
C ASN A 11 1.25 -7.17 12.38
N ASP A 12 0.71 -6.23 13.16
CA ASP A 12 -0.72 -5.91 13.11
C ASP A 12 -1.16 -5.30 11.78
N THR A 13 -0.26 -4.61 11.06
CA THR A 13 -0.53 -4.13 9.70
C THR A 13 -0.67 -5.29 8.73
N VAL A 14 0.18 -6.33 8.84
CA VAL A 14 0.06 -7.53 8.02
C VAL A 14 -1.25 -8.27 8.31
N LYS A 15 -1.64 -8.37 9.59
CA LYS A 15 -2.95 -8.95 9.97
C LYS A 15 -4.12 -8.15 9.42
N LEU A 16 -4.06 -6.81 9.50
CA LEU A 16 -5.07 -5.93 8.93
C LEU A 16 -5.23 -6.19 7.43
N LEU A 17 -4.14 -6.18 6.66
CA LEU A 17 -4.20 -6.37 5.21
C LEU A 17 -4.81 -7.73 4.84
N LYS A 18 -4.38 -8.82 5.50
CA LYS A 18 -4.98 -10.14 5.32
C LYS A 18 -6.47 -10.16 5.62
N SER A 19 -6.91 -9.41 6.63
CA SER A 19 -8.34 -9.36 6.99
C SER A 19 -9.21 -8.76 5.88
N LEU A 20 -8.67 -7.89 5.02
CA LEU A 20 -9.40 -7.18 3.97
C LEU A 20 -9.93 -8.10 2.84
N GLU A 21 -9.51 -9.36 2.79
CA GLU A 21 -10.16 -10.38 1.95
C GLU A 21 -11.64 -10.56 2.32
N ARG A 22 -12.00 -10.37 3.60
CA ARG A 22 -13.36 -10.55 4.09
C ARG A 22 -14.19 -9.27 3.98
N LYS A 23 -15.41 -9.39 3.45
CA LYS A 23 -16.39 -8.29 3.34
C LYS A 23 -16.61 -7.56 4.67
N LYS A 24 -16.73 -8.31 5.78
CA LYS A 24 -16.92 -7.72 7.11
C LYS A 24 -15.78 -6.76 7.48
N ALA A 25 -14.53 -7.18 7.30
CA ALA A 25 -13.37 -6.35 7.63
C ALA A 25 -13.27 -5.11 6.73
N ARG A 26 -13.60 -5.24 5.43
CA ARG A 26 -13.66 -4.08 4.53
C ARG A 26 -14.74 -3.08 4.96
N ASN A 27 -15.91 -3.58 5.35
CA ASN A 27 -17.00 -2.73 5.82
C ASN A 27 -16.65 -2.00 7.12
N GLU A 28 -15.99 -2.69 8.07
CA GLU A 28 -15.62 -2.12 9.37
C GLU A 28 -14.45 -1.12 9.27
N SER A 29 -13.47 -1.40 8.40
CA SER A 29 -12.29 -0.54 8.22
C SER A 29 -12.49 0.57 7.20
N GLY A 30 -13.43 0.43 6.26
CA GLY A 30 -13.53 1.29 5.08
C GLY A 30 -12.39 1.09 4.07
N LEU A 31 -11.58 0.04 4.24
CA LEU A 31 -10.41 -0.23 3.39
C LEU A 31 -10.64 -1.39 2.43
N PHE A 32 -9.86 -1.39 1.35
CA PHE A 32 -9.74 -2.51 0.41
C PHE A 32 -8.31 -2.58 -0.12
N LEU A 33 -7.97 -3.71 -0.75
CA LEU A 33 -6.68 -3.90 -1.40
C LEU A 33 -6.81 -3.63 -2.91
N ALA A 34 -5.89 -2.84 -3.44
CA ALA A 34 -5.65 -2.66 -4.87
C ALA A 34 -4.24 -3.15 -5.17
N GLU A 35 -4.12 -4.22 -5.96
CA GLU A 35 -2.84 -4.86 -6.24
C GLU A 35 -2.33 -4.53 -7.65
N GLY A 36 -1.03 -4.33 -7.77
CA GLY A 36 -0.34 -4.02 -9.02
C GLY A 36 -0.06 -2.53 -9.21
N ALA A 37 1.16 -2.22 -9.69
CA ALA A 37 1.63 -0.84 -9.85
C ALA A 37 0.73 -0.02 -10.79
N ARG A 38 0.21 -0.63 -11.86
CA ARG A 38 -0.69 0.04 -12.80
C ARG A 38 -2.01 0.46 -12.14
N LEU A 39 -2.63 -0.43 -11.37
CA LEU A 39 -3.89 -0.13 -10.70
C LEU A 39 -3.70 0.97 -9.64
N ALA A 40 -2.58 0.92 -8.94
CA ALA A 40 -2.24 1.90 -7.92
C ALA A 40 -1.91 3.28 -8.53
N GLU A 41 -1.30 3.31 -9.72
CA GLU A 41 -1.13 4.52 -10.54
C GLU A 41 -2.47 5.10 -10.99
N GLU A 42 -3.37 4.27 -11.54
CA GLU A 42 -4.71 4.67 -11.95
C GLU A 42 -5.51 5.23 -10.77
N ALA A 43 -5.41 4.62 -9.59
CA ALA A 43 -6.06 5.10 -8.37
C ALA A 43 -5.60 6.53 -8.00
N LEU A 44 -4.29 6.78 -7.95
CA LEU A 44 -3.77 8.12 -7.67
C LEU A 44 -4.22 9.15 -8.72
N ASN A 45 -4.17 8.79 -10.00
CA ASN A 45 -4.57 9.68 -11.09
C ASN A 45 -6.07 10.03 -11.06
N ASN A 46 -6.89 9.19 -10.44
CA ASN A 46 -8.31 9.43 -10.21
C ASN A 46 -8.61 10.03 -8.83
N GLY A 47 -7.58 10.51 -8.10
CA GLY A 47 -7.75 11.21 -6.83
C GLY A 47 -8.01 10.32 -5.62
N TRP A 48 -7.81 9.00 -5.73
CA TRP A 48 -7.84 8.12 -4.57
C TRP A 48 -6.61 8.34 -3.70
N LEU A 49 -6.80 8.52 -2.40
CA LEU A 49 -5.73 8.71 -1.43
C LEU A 49 -5.51 7.40 -0.66
N PRO A 50 -4.42 6.65 -0.95
CA PRO A 50 -4.16 5.40 -0.26
C PRO A 50 -3.77 5.63 1.21
N ALA A 51 -4.36 4.86 2.12
CA ALA A 51 -3.94 4.84 3.52
C ALA A 51 -2.58 4.12 3.71
N TYR A 52 -2.35 3.08 2.90
CA TYR A 52 -1.13 2.27 2.92
C TYR A 52 -0.62 2.06 1.49
N ALA A 53 0.70 2.03 1.32
CA ALA A 53 1.35 1.58 0.10
C ALA A 53 2.39 0.53 0.46
N LEU A 54 2.27 -0.67 -0.11
CA LEU A 54 3.13 -1.80 0.21
C LEU A 54 3.94 -2.21 -1.00
N ALA A 55 5.23 -2.49 -0.77
CA ALA A 55 6.09 -2.98 -1.83
C ALA A 55 7.03 -4.08 -1.34
N GLY A 56 7.37 -5.01 -2.23
CA GLY A 56 8.41 -5.99 -1.94
C GLY A 56 9.79 -5.33 -1.82
N VAL A 57 10.75 -5.97 -1.15
CA VAL A 57 12.10 -5.43 -0.89
C VAL A 57 12.81 -4.94 -2.15
N GLY A 58 12.66 -5.64 -3.28
CA GLY A 58 13.25 -5.26 -4.57
C GLY A 58 12.47 -4.19 -5.35
N ALA A 59 11.39 -3.63 -4.81
CA ALA A 59 10.58 -2.64 -5.51
C ALA A 59 11.34 -1.35 -5.83
N LEU A 60 12.31 -0.97 -4.97
CA LEU A 60 13.13 0.22 -5.15
C LEU A 60 14.12 0.12 -6.31
N GLU A 61 14.39 -1.08 -6.81
CA GLU A 61 15.25 -1.30 -7.97
C GLU A 61 14.59 -0.82 -9.28
N ARG A 62 13.26 -0.67 -9.27
CA ARG A 62 12.48 -0.18 -10.41
C ARG A 62 12.17 1.31 -10.22
N PRO A 63 12.72 2.21 -11.06
CA PRO A 63 12.51 3.65 -10.92
C PRO A 63 11.04 4.06 -10.88
N GLN A 64 10.20 3.44 -11.72
CA GLN A 64 8.77 3.74 -11.78
C GLN A 64 8.05 3.38 -10.48
N THR A 65 8.42 2.25 -9.87
CA THR A 65 7.83 1.82 -8.59
C THR A 65 8.30 2.71 -7.44
N SER A 66 9.59 3.08 -7.43
CA SER A 66 10.11 4.01 -6.43
C SER A 66 9.44 5.39 -6.50
N ASP A 67 9.22 5.93 -7.71
CA ASP A 67 8.51 7.19 -7.92
C ASP A 67 7.05 7.11 -7.43
N LEU A 68 6.35 6.03 -7.80
CA LEU A 68 4.97 5.79 -7.36
C LEU A 68 4.86 5.77 -5.83
N LEU A 69 5.76 5.05 -5.13
CA LEU A 69 5.78 4.99 -3.67
C LEU A 69 6.05 6.37 -3.04
N ALA A 70 6.92 7.18 -3.65
CA ALA A 70 7.17 8.54 -3.18
C ALA A 70 5.93 9.44 -3.34
N ARG A 71 5.21 9.32 -4.46
CA ARG A 71 3.95 10.04 -4.68
C ARG A 71 2.85 9.60 -3.72
N MET A 72 2.72 8.30 -3.46
CA MET A 72 1.78 7.78 -2.44
C MET A 72 2.12 8.31 -1.04
N LYS A 73 3.41 8.35 -0.67
CA LYS A 73 3.84 8.95 0.60
C LYS A 73 3.45 10.42 0.69
N LYS A 74 3.64 11.19 -0.39
CA LYS A 74 3.25 12.59 -0.46
C LYS A 74 1.74 12.78 -0.37
N ALA A 75 0.96 11.82 -0.88
CA ALA A 75 -0.50 11.79 -0.75
C ALA A 75 -0.99 11.38 0.65
N GLY A 76 -0.08 11.05 1.58
CA GLY A 76 -0.40 10.72 2.98
C GLY A 76 -0.36 9.23 3.31
N ALA A 77 -0.01 8.37 2.36
CA ALA A 77 0.07 6.93 2.62
C ALA A 77 1.21 6.59 3.58
N ARG A 78 0.96 5.64 4.49
CA ARG A 78 2.03 4.94 5.20
C ARG A 78 2.68 3.94 4.23
N VAL A 79 3.95 4.18 3.89
CA VAL A 79 4.69 3.36 2.94
C VAL A 79 5.55 2.32 3.65
N LEU A 80 5.35 1.05 3.26
CA LEU A 80 5.85 -0.16 3.92
C LEU A 80 6.49 -1.14 2.91
#